data_AF-A0A2V2UZD5-F1
#
_entry.id   AF-A0A2V2UZD5-F1
#
_cell.length_a   1.000
_cell.length_b   1.000
_cell.length_c   1.000
_cell.angle_alpha   90.00
_cell.angle_beta   90.00
_cell.angle_gamma   90.00
#
_symmetry.space_group_name_H-M   'P 1'
#
loop_
_entity.id
_entity.type
_entity.pdbx_description
1 polymer ?
#
loop_
_entity_poly.entity_id
_entity_poly.type
_entity_poly.pdbx_seq_one_letter_code
_entity_poly.pdbx_strand_id
1 'polypeptide(L)'
;MTKAIYLKQQPPSMRFAIGFVIVVFLILFLPLQSALIAYLNLSWGYRNAFAIVTIVSLGIYPIVAMPFNFLDRNWKIRRSSSCDAVAPVEEPVSDNDGTAILPTLEMDYVAPQYQTRFLQSLCTVKLWAIFWSLFCTLGTEFVVLTNSRFIFAAMSGEEVDNSLNTLLTVLNGVGSAAGRLLMSALEVWTQKRKAEDRIPITLSLFLPTISVILMAVLFLTISNKDILPIPYVIGALGNGFIAAVTILVINTIYAKDPGLHYNFCFFATTCSSVLLNRLLYGEWYTREARRRGVDVCLDRACVQLPLLVMLGFNVTAFLSNAYVHWEYVKFNRQVLDERRRLFEEQQEGGDLWA
;
A
#
# COMPACT_ATOMS: atom_id res chain seq x y z
N MET A 1 -1.79 -27.81 -8.95
CA MET A 1 -0.48 -28.02 -9.62
C MET A 1 0.24 -26.73 -10.04
N THR A 2 -0.43 -25.66 -10.48
CA THR A 2 0.25 -24.45 -11.00
C THR A 2 0.90 -23.55 -9.93
N LYS A 3 0.37 -23.47 -8.70
CA LYS A 3 0.94 -22.62 -7.62
C LYS A 3 2.31 -23.11 -7.11
N ALA A 4 2.53 -24.42 -7.02
CA ALA A 4 3.78 -25.00 -6.52
C ALA A 4 4.97 -24.74 -7.46
N ILE A 5 4.72 -24.73 -8.77
CA ILE A 5 5.74 -24.40 -9.79
C ILE A 5 6.17 -22.93 -9.70
N TYR A 6 5.23 -22.01 -9.44
CA TYR A 6 5.53 -20.57 -9.27
C TYR A 6 6.32 -20.25 -7.99
N LEU A 7 6.14 -21.03 -6.91
CA LEU A 7 6.86 -20.83 -5.65
C LEU A 7 8.30 -21.38 -5.69
N LYS A 8 8.59 -22.33 -6.60
CA LYS A 8 9.96 -22.86 -6.84
C LYS A 8 10.80 -22.00 -7.78
N GLN A 9 10.20 -21.02 -8.47
CA GLN A 9 10.91 -20.22 -9.45
C GLN A 9 11.76 -19.15 -8.73
N GLN A 10 13.07 -19.38 -8.65
CA GLN A 10 14.00 -18.37 -8.13
C GLN A 10 13.91 -17.12 -9.03
N PRO A 11 13.50 -15.96 -8.50
CA PRO A 11 13.39 -14.77 -9.31
C PRO A 11 14.79 -14.39 -9.84
N PRO A 12 14.92 -13.99 -11.12
CA PRO A 12 16.19 -13.55 -11.68
C PRO A 12 16.67 -12.31 -10.91
N SER A 13 17.60 -12.56 -9.98
CA SER A 13 18.10 -11.60 -8.99
C SER A 13 18.62 -10.30 -9.60
N MET A 14 19.21 -10.37 -10.79
CA MET A 14 19.76 -9.21 -11.51
C MET A 14 18.68 -8.24 -12.02
N ARG A 15 17.56 -8.74 -12.56
CA ARG A 15 16.44 -7.88 -12.99
C ARG A 15 15.88 -7.10 -11.82
N PHE A 16 15.71 -7.78 -10.70
CA PHE A 16 15.20 -7.18 -9.48
C PHE A 16 16.17 -6.13 -8.91
N ALA A 17 17.48 -6.42 -8.89
CA ALA A 17 18.50 -5.47 -8.44
C ALA A 17 18.56 -4.21 -9.33
N ILE A 18 18.56 -4.37 -10.66
CA ILE A 18 18.58 -3.23 -11.60
C ILE A 18 17.32 -2.38 -11.44
N GLY A 19 16.14 -3.01 -11.43
CA GLY A 19 14.87 -2.32 -11.22
C GLY A 19 14.85 -1.56 -9.88
N PHE A 20 15.34 -2.19 -8.81
CA PHE A 20 15.44 -1.56 -7.50
C PHE A 20 16.37 -0.33 -7.51
N VAL A 21 17.55 -0.43 -8.12
CA VAL A 21 18.49 0.69 -8.24
C VAL A 21 17.88 1.86 -9.03
N ILE A 22 17.21 1.58 -10.14
CA ILE A 22 16.53 2.61 -10.96
C ILE A 22 15.42 3.29 -10.14
N VAL A 23 14.61 2.52 -9.41
CA VAL A 23 13.53 3.06 -8.57
C VAL A 23 14.09 3.93 -7.44
N VAL A 24 15.13 3.48 -6.73
CA VAL A 24 15.79 4.28 -5.68
C VAL A 24 16.39 5.57 -6.26
N PHE A 25 17.04 5.47 -7.42
CA PHE A 25 17.55 6.64 -8.12
C PHE A 25 16.43 7.64 -8.46
N LEU A 26 15.32 7.19 -9.04
CA LEU A 26 14.18 8.05 -9.39
C LEU A 26 13.53 8.68 -8.15
N ILE A 27 13.39 7.91 -7.05
CA ILE A 27 12.84 8.40 -5.78
C ILE A 27 13.69 9.54 -5.20
N LEU A 28 15.02 9.52 -5.39
CA LEU A 28 15.89 10.60 -4.90
C LEU A 28 16.02 11.75 -5.92
N PHE A 29 16.14 11.41 -7.20
CA PHE A 29 16.43 12.35 -8.26
C PHE A 29 15.24 13.26 -8.58
N LEU A 30 14.02 12.72 -8.69
CA LEU A 30 12.84 13.52 -9.06
C LEU A 30 12.49 14.60 -8.02
N PRO A 31 12.46 14.30 -6.70
CA PRO A 31 12.33 15.31 -5.66
C PRO A 31 13.43 16.37 -5.69
N LEU A 32 14.69 15.92 -5.85
CA LEU A 32 15.84 16.80 -5.81
C LEU A 32 15.82 17.78 -6.98
N GLN A 33 15.57 17.33 -8.21
CA GLN A 33 15.46 18.26 -9.35
C GLN A 33 14.32 19.25 -9.18
N SER A 34 13.16 18.83 -8.68
CA SER A 34 12.00 19.70 -8.47
C SER A 34 12.29 20.77 -7.42
N ALA A 35 12.93 20.40 -6.32
CA ALA A 35 13.38 21.33 -5.29
C ALA A 35 14.44 22.30 -5.84
N LEU A 36 15.47 21.80 -6.52
CA LEU A 36 16.54 22.64 -7.07
C LEU A 36 15.98 23.68 -8.06
N ILE A 37 15.14 23.25 -9.01
CA ILE A 37 14.55 24.15 -10.01
C ILE A 37 13.72 25.26 -9.34
N ALA A 38 12.94 24.91 -8.31
CA ALA A 38 12.04 25.85 -7.63
C ALA A 38 12.80 26.85 -6.73
N TYR A 39 13.82 26.40 -6.00
CA TYR A 39 14.51 27.25 -5.02
C TYR A 39 15.71 28.01 -5.61
N LEU A 40 16.40 27.46 -6.61
CA LEU A 40 17.59 28.10 -7.19
C LEU A 40 17.33 28.80 -8.53
N ASN A 41 16.08 28.81 -9.02
CA ASN A 41 15.70 29.45 -10.29
C ASN A 41 16.65 29.09 -11.45
N LEU A 42 17.01 27.80 -11.60
CA LEU A 42 18.00 27.38 -12.58
C LEU A 42 17.59 27.72 -14.03
N SER A 43 18.60 28.04 -14.83
CA SER A 43 18.47 28.39 -16.25
C SER A 43 17.97 27.20 -17.09
N TRP A 44 17.50 27.53 -18.31
CA TRP A 44 16.88 26.57 -19.23
C TRP A 44 17.76 25.36 -19.56
N GLY A 45 19.08 25.53 -19.63
CA GLY A 45 20.02 24.43 -19.90
C GLY A 45 19.98 23.33 -18.84
N TYR A 46 19.93 23.69 -17.55
CA TYR A 46 19.83 22.72 -16.47
C TYR A 46 18.46 22.03 -16.43
N ARG A 47 17.38 22.76 -16.72
CA ARG A 47 16.03 22.19 -16.82
C ARG A 47 15.96 21.11 -17.90
N ASN A 48 16.57 21.37 -19.05
CA ASN A 48 16.65 20.38 -20.13
C ASN A 48 17.52 19.18 -19.76
N ALA A 49 18.67 19.41 -19.11
CA ALA A 49 19.53 18.32 -18.65
C ALA A 49 18.79 17.39 -17.67
N PHE A 50 18.10 17.95 -16.68
CA PHE A 50 17.28 17.21 -15.73
C PHE A 50 16.13 16.44 -16.41
N ALA A 51 15.46 17.05 -17.38
CA ALA A 51 14.41 16.39 -18.15
C ALA A 51 14.96 15.21 -18.99
N ILE A 52 16.10 15.39 -19.66
CA ILE A 52 16.75 14.32 -20.45
C ILE A 52 17.11 13.14 -19.55
N VAL A 53 17.76 13.38 -18.41
CA VAL A 53 18.11 12.33 -17.45
C VAL A 53 16.86 11.59 -16.96
N THR A 54 15.79 12.32 -16.66
CA THR A 54 14.50 11.73 -16.27
C THR A 54 13.95 10.83 -17.38
N ILE A 55 13.85 11.33 -18.63
CA ILE A 55 13.30 10.59 -19.77
C ILE A 55 14.12 9.32 -20.05
N VAL A 56 15.45 9.42 -20.06
CA VAL A 56 16.34 8.28 -20.28
C VAL A 56 16.15 7.23 -19.17
N SER A 57 16.12 7.66 -17.91
CA SER A 57 15.93 6.75 -16.77
C SER A 57 14.57 6.05 -16.82
N LEU A 58 13.51 6.79 -17.18
CA LEU A 58 12.16 6.24 -17.33
C LEU A 58 12.06 5.29 -18.54
N GLY A 59 12.78 5.59 -19.62
CA GLY A 59 12.86 4.76 -20.84
C GLY A 59 13.64 3.46 -20.65
N ILE A 60 14.61 3.44 -19.74
CA ILE A 60 15.34 2.22 -19.36
C ILE A 60 14.49 1.31 -18.46
N TYR A 61 13.61 1.86 -17.63
CA TYR A 61 12.78 1.09 -16.72
C TYR A 61 11.99 -0.08 -17.36
N PRO A 62 11.27 0.08 -18.49
CA PRO A 62 10.56 -1.04 -19.14
C PRO A 62 11.48 -2.12 -19.72
N ILE A 63 12.77 -1.84 -19.94
CA ILE A 63 13.76 -2.84 -20.38
C ILE A 63 13.91 -3.95 -19.33
N VAL A 64 13.66 -3.66 -18.04
CA VAL A 64 13.65 -4.64 -16.95
C VAL A 64 12.53 -5.68 -17.13
N ALA A 65 11.42 -5.30 -17.76
CA ALA A 65 10.28 -6.19 -18.03
C ALA A 65 10.42 -6.97 -19.35
N MET A 66 11.37 -6.60 -20.21
CA MET A 66 11.59 -7.31 -21.48
C MET A 66 12.37 -8.62 -21.26
N PRO A 67 12.02 -9.70 -21.98
CA PRO A 67 12.61 -11.03 -21.81
C PRO A 67 13.98 -11.14 -22.48
N PHE A 68 14.95 -10.31 -22.07
CA PHE A 68 16.32 -10.42 -22.56
C PHE A 68 17.12 -11.47 -21.78
N ASN A 69 17.69 -12.44 -22.49
CA ASN A 69 18.44 -13.58 -21.92
C ASN A 69 19.65 -13.18 -21.06
N PHE A 70 20.27 -12.01 -21.30
CA PHE A 70 21.42 -11.54 -20.52
C PHE A 70 21.03 -11.06 -19.11
N LEU A 71 19.76 -10.68 -18.90
CA LEU A 71 19.24 -10.19 -17.62
C LEU A 71 18.84 -11.33 -16.67
N ASP A 72 18.71 -12.56 -17.17
CA ASP A 72 18.35 -13.75 -16.38
C ASP A 72 19.55 -14.40 -15.67
N ARG A 73 20.74 -13.79 -15.76
CA ARG A 73 21.95 -14.35 -15.15
C ARG A 73 21.89 -14.27 -13.63
N ASN A 74 21.64 -15.40 -12.97
CA ASN A 74 21.57 -15.48 -11.52
C ASN A 74 22.92 -15.15 -10.86
N TRP A 75 22.92 -14.17 -9.94
CA TRP A 75 24.09 -13.87 -9.13
C TRP A 75 24.22 -14.94 -8.04
N LYS A 76 25.22 -15.84 -8.15
CA LYS A 76 25.67 -16.65 -7.01
C LYS A 76 26.36 -15.70 -6.02
N ILE A 77 25.60 -15.05 -5.13
CA ILE A 77 26.18 -14.42 -3.94
C ILE A 77 26.82 -15.58 -3.18
N ARG A 78 28.15 -15.57 -3.14
CA ARG A 78 28.94 -16.37 -2.22
C ARG A 78 28.59 -15.88 -0.82
N ARG A 79 27.56 -16.46 -0.20
CA ARG A 79 27.37 -16.38 1.27
C ARG A 79 28.67 -16.92 1.86
N SER A 80 29.48 -16.02 2.41
CA SER A 80 30.61 -16.39 3.23
C SER A 80 30.08 -17.21 4.41
N SER A 81 30.60 -18.43 4.50
CA SER A 81 30.43 -19.39 5.58
C SER A 81 30.41 -18.73 6.96
N SER A 82 29.32 -18.93 7.69
CA SER A 82 29.30 -19.31 9.11
C SER A 82 27.88 -19.75 9.46
N CYS A 83 27.76 -21.03 9.80
CA CYS A 83 26.53 -21.77 10.15
C CYS A 83 25.68 -22.26 8.98
N ASP A 84 26.19 -23.26 8.24
CA ASP A 84 25.38 -24.32 7.63
C ASP A 84 26.31 -25.51 7.33
N ALA A 85 26.28 -26.52 8.19
CA ALA A 85 26.81 -27.84 7.88
C ALA A 85 25.63 -28.82 7.89
N VAL A 86 24.89 -28.87 6.77
CA VAL A 86 24.17 -30.08 6.38
C VAL A 86 24.37 -30.23 4.87
N ALA A 87 25.04 -31.30 4.48
CA ALA A 87 25.40 -31.64 3.11
C ALA A 87 24.14 -31.91 2.25
N PRO A 88 24.23 -31.72 0.91
CA PRO A 88 23.15 -32.11 0.01
C PRO A 88 23.13 -33.63 -0.10
N VAL A 89 22.03 -34.26 0.34
CA VAL A 89 21.75 -35.65 0.02
C VAL A 89 21.17 -35.68 -1.40
N GLU A 90 21.99 -36.09 -2.36
CA GLU A 90 21.49 -36.68 -3.60
C GLU A 90 20.89 -38.04 -3.24
N GLU A 91 19.58 -38.20 -3.39
CA GLU A 91 18.93 -39.51 -3.40
C GLU A 91 18.41 -39.83 -4.80
N PRO A 92 18.58 -41.08 -5.26
CA PRO A 92 18.31 -41.49 -6.62
C PRO A 92 16.80 -41.54 -6.88
N VAL A 93 16.43 -41.36 -8.14
CA VAL A 93 15.08 -41.60 -8.65
C VAL A 93 14.67 -43.03 -8.30
N SER A 94 13.78 -43.19 -7.32
CA SER A 94 12.99 -44.41 -7.13
C SER A 94 11.52 -44.08 -7.32
N ASP A 95 10.95 -44.55 -8.42
CA ASP A 95 9.51 -44.67 -8.61
C ASP A 95 8.96 -45.61 -7.52
N ASN A 96 8.43 -45.07 -6.42
CA ASN A 96 7.35 -45.71 -5.67
C ASN A 96 6.68 -44.75 -4.67
N ASP A 97 5.37 -44.63 -4.87
CA ASP A 97 4.29 -44.27 -3.94
C ASP A 97 4.64 -43.48 -2.65
N GLY A 98 4.42 -42.15 -2.67
CA GLY A 98 4.69 -41.27 -1.51
C GLY A 98 4.06 -39.87 -1.61
N THR A 99 2.93 -39.74 -2.29
CA THR A 99 2.40 -38.43 -2.76
C THR A 99 1.68 -37.60 -1.69
N ALA A 100 1.63 -38.01 -0.42
CA ALA A 100 0.79 -37.34 0.60
C ALA A 100 1.54 -36.38 1.55
N ILE A 101 2.85 -36.58 1.80
CA ILE A 101 3.59 -35.85 2.86
C ILE A 101 4.26 -34.54 2.35
N LEU A 102 4.52 -34.43 1.04
CA LEU A 102 5.06 -33.21 0.44
C LEU A 102 4.03 -32.07 0.24
N PRO A 103 2.77 -32.32 -0.19
CA PRO A 103 1.80 -31.23 -0.37
C PRO A 103 1.33 -30.59 0.94
N THR A 104 1.49 -31.27 2.07
CA THR A 104 1.07 -30.80 3.38
C THR A 104 2.00 -29.74 3.97
N LEU A 105 3.33 -29.93 3.90
CA LEU A 105 4.33 -28.93 4.31
C LEU A 105 4.27 -27.65 3.45
N GLU A 106 3.85 -27.75 2.18
CA GLU A 106 3.63 -26.58 1.31
C GLU A 106 2.34 -25.81 1.65
N MET A 107 1.32 -26.48 2.20
CA MET A 107 0.05 -25.86 2.61
C MET A 107 0.19 -24.99 3.87
N ASP A 108 1.16 -25.30 4.73
CA ASP A 108 1.47 -24.56 5.96
C ASP A 108 2.12 -23.19 5.73
N TYR A 109 2.62 -22.91 4.53
CA TYR A 109 3.18 -21.60 4.19
C TYR A 109 2.16 -20.63 3.58
N VAL A 110 0.95 -21.08 3.22
CA VAL A 110 -0.05 -20.24 2.55
C VAL A 110 -1.13 -19.80 3.55
N ALA A 111 -1.25 -18.48 3.73
CA ALA A 111 -2.30 -17.91 4.58
C ALA A 111 -3.70 -18.34 4.10
N PRO A 112 -4.64 -18.63 5.01
CA PRO A 112 -6.00 -18.96 4.61
C PRO A 112 -6.64 -17.83 3.79
N GLN A 113 -7.32 -18.21 2.72
CA GLN A 113 -7.95 -17.30 1.77
C GLN A 113 -9.43 -17.65 1.63
N TYR A 114 -10.30 -16.64 1.52
CA TYR A 114 -11.71 -16.81 1.22
C TYR A 114 -11.89 -17.42 -0.18
N GLN A 115 -12.71 -18.47 -0.24
CA GLN A 115 -13.03 -19.20 -1.47
C GLN A 115 -14.30 -18.66 -2.17
N THR A 116 -14.79 -17.49 -1.78
CA THR A 116 -16.00 -16.85 -2.32
C THR A 116 -15.72 -16.19 -3.68
N ARG A 117 -16.63 -16.34 -4.64
CA ARG A 117 -16.56 -15.61 -5.93
C ARG A 117 -16.95 -14.15 -5.73
N PHE A 118 -16.53 -13.27 -6.65
CA PHE A 118 -16.78 -11.83 -6.52
C PHE A 118 -18.27 -11.45 -6.33
N LEU A 119 -19.18 -11.99 -7.15
CA LEU A 119 -20.61 -11.71 -7.03
C LEU A 119 -21.20 -12.15 -5.68
N GLN A 120 -20.68 -13.24 -5.13
CA GLN A 120 -21.07 -13.69 -3.79
C GLN A 120 -20.51 -12.75 -2.72
N SER A 121 -19.25 -12.30 -2.88
CA SER A 121 -18.65 -11.31 -1.98
C SER A 121 -19.40 -9.97 -1.97
N LEU A 122 -20.04 -9.56 -3.08
CA LEU A 122 -20.89 -8.36 -3.11
C LEU A 122 -22.07 -8.42 -2.14
N CYS A 123 -22.54 -9.62 -1.79
CA CYS A 123 -23.59 -9.82 -0.80
C CYS A 123 -23.04 -9.99 0.64
N THR A 124 -21.74 -9.77 0.86
CA THR A 124 -21.11 -9.94 2.18
C THR A 124 -20.70 -8.62 2.81
N VAL A 125 -20.91 -8.51 4.12
CA VAL A 125 -20.58 -7.31 4.91
C VAL A 125 -19.08 -7.02 4.89
N LYS A 126 -18.21 -8.05 4.85
CA LYS A 126 -16.75 -7.90 4.79
C LYS A 126 -16.26 -7.06 3.61
N LEU A 127 -16.82 -7.26 2.42
CA LEU A 127 -16.39 -6.52 1.22
C LEU A 127 -16.83 -5.05 1.33
N TRP A 128 -18.05 -4.81 1.83
CA TRP A 128 -18.56 -3.46 2.06
C TRP A 128 -17.84 -2.74 3.20
N ALA A 129 -17.36 -3.44 4.23
CA ALA A 129 -16.53 -2.86 5.27
C ALA A 129 -15.17 -2.41 4.74
N ILE A 130 -14.54 -3.21 3.87
CA ILE A 130 -13.31 -2.80 3.16
C ILE A 130 -13.60 -1.61 2.24
N PHE A 131 -14.69 -1.67 1.47
CA PHE A 131 -15.11 -0.58 0.59
C PHE A 131 -15.31 0.72 1.37
N TRP A 132 -16.01 0.67 2.51
CA TRP A 132 -16.28 1.83 3.36
C TRP A 132 -14.99 2.40 3.94
N SER A 133 -14.11 1.55 4.46
CA SER A 133 -12.81 1.96 4.98
C SER A 133 -11.98 2.69 3.92
N LEU A 134 -11.89 2.13 2.72
CA LEU A 134 -11.18 2.76 1.61
C LEU A 134 -11.86 4.04 1.14
N PHE A 135 -13.19 4.07 1.03
CA PHE A 135 -13.95 5.27 0.68
C PHE A 135 -13.63 6.44 1.61
N CYS A 136 -13.59 6.21 2.91
CA CYS A 136 -13.30 7.23 3.91
C CYS A 136 -11.82 7.64 3.89
N THR A 137 -10.90 6.66 3.96
CA THR A 137 -9.46 6.93 4.10
C THR A 137 -8.84 7.45 2.81
N LEU A 138 -9.00 6.76 1.67
CA LEU A 138 -8.53 7.27 0.37
C LEU A 138 -9.24 8.56 -0.01
N GLY A 139 -10.53 8.67 0.28
CA GLY A 139 -11.29 9.86 -0.05
C GLY A 139 -10.80 11.10 0.69
N THR A 140 -10.50 10.98 1.99
CA THR A 140 -9.97 12.09 2.78
C THR A 140 -8.57 12.49 2.32
N GLU A 141 -7.68 11.52 2.07
CA GLU A 141 -6.35 11.81 1.51
C GLU A 141 -6.47 12.48 0.14
N PHE A 142 -7.36 11.98 -0.73
CA PHE A 142 -7.56 12.55 -2.05
C PHE A 142 -7.97 14.01 -1.96
N VAL A 143 -8.93 14.37 -1.09
CA VAL A 143 -9.34 15.76 -0.86
C VAL A 143 -8.17 16.61 -0.40
N VAL A 144 -7.41 16.15 0.59
CA VAL A 144 -6.31 16.94 1.17
C VAL A 144 -5.15 17.12 0.21
N LEU A 145 -4.75 16.04 -0.49
CA LEU A 145 -3.58 16.04 -1.35
C LEU A 145 -3.83 16.78 -2.67
N THR A 146 -5.03 16.68 -3.26
CA THR A 146 -5.36 17.35 -4.52
C THR A 146 -5.72 18.82 -4.35
N ASN A 147 -6.24 19.23 -3.19
CA ASN A 147 -6.58 20.62 -2.87
C ASN A 147 -5.59 21.25 -1.88
N SER A 148 -4.37 20.73 -1.80
CA SER A 148 -3.36 21.13 -0.82
C SER A 148 -3.13 22.64 -0.80
N ARG A 149 -3.03 23.28 -1.98
CA ARG A 149 -2.88 24.74 -2.10
C ARG A 149 -3.99 25.51 -1.38
N PHE A 150 -5.24 25.15 -1.61
CA PHE A 150 -6.40 25.83 -1.01
C PHE A 150 -6.51 25.56 0.49
N ILE A 151 -6.24 24.32 0.91
CA ILE A 151 -6.26 23.96 2.33
C ILE A 151 -5.14 24.69 3.09
N PHE A 152 -3.92 24.73 2.55
CA PHE A 152 -2.82 25.46 3.16
C PHE A 152 -3.07 26.97 3.18
N ALA A 153 -3.64 27.54 2.12
CA ALA A 153 -4.00 28.94 2.08
C ALA A 153 -5.04 29.29 3.18
N ALA A 154 -6.10 28.50 3.29
CA ALA A 154 -7.13 28.66 4.31
C ALA A 154 -6.62 28.46 5.75
N MET A 155 -5.60 27.61 5.94
CA MET A 155 -5.05 27.31 7.25
C MET A 155 -4.01 28.34 7.72
N SER A 156 -3.21 28.85 6.78
CA SER A 156 -2.19 29.88 7.02
C SER A 156 -2.73 31.31 6.99
N GLY A 157 -3.89 31.55 6.38
CA GLY A 157 -4.45 32.88 6.23
C GLY A 157 -3.76 33.75 5.16
N GLU A 158 -2.86 33.16 4.37
CA GLU A 158 -2.11 33.83 3.31
C GLU A 158 -2.16 33.01 2.03
N GLU A 159 -1.92 33.66 0.90
CA GLU A 159 -1.80 32.95 -0.37
C GLU A 159 -0.54 32.08 -0.37
N VAL A 160 -0.67 30.86 -0.88
CA VAL A 160 0.44 29.91 -0.99
C VAL A 160 1.32 30.30 -2.18
N ASP A 161 2.60 30.58 -1.89
CA ASP A 161 3.63 30.83 -2.90
C ASP A 161 3.92 29.58 -3.76
N ASN A 162 4.40 29.80 -4.98
CA ASN A 162 4.75 28.75 -5.94
C ASN A 162 5.86 27.83 -5.42
N SER A 163 6.80 28.36 -4.63
CA SER A 163 7.85 27.56 -3.98
C SER A 163 7.27 26.55 -3.00
N LEU A 164 6.36 26.99 -2.12
CA LEU A 164 5.67 26.13 -1.16
C LEU A 164 4.78 25.10 -1.87
N ASN A 165 4.07 25.49 -2.92
CA ASN A 165 3.27 24.54 -3.70
C ASN A 165 4.14 23.44 -4.35
N THR A 166 5.32 23.82 -4.83
CA THR A 166 6.29 22.84 -5.37
C THR A 166 6.82 21.94 -4.26
N LEU A 167 7.14 22.49 -3.09
CA LEU A 167 7.56 21.72 -1.92
C LEU A 167 6.48 20.70 -1.50
N LEU A 168 5.21 21.10 -1.42
CA LEU A 168 4.11 20.18 -1.08
C LEU A 168 4.03 19.03 -2.09
N THR A 169 4.15 19.32 -3.39
CA THR A 169 4.17 18.27 -4.42
C THR A 169 5.33 17.29 -4.23
N VAL A 170 6.52 17.81 -3.93
CA VAL A 170 7.72 16.99 -3.63
C VAL A 170 7.51 16.14 -2.38
N LEU A 171 7.01 16.73 -1.29
CA LEU A 171 6.73 16.03 -0.04
C LEU A 171 5.70 14.92 -0.22
N ASN A 172 4.68 15.13 -1.05
CA ASN A 172 3.71 14.09 -1.39
C ASN A 172 4.37 12.91 -2.12
N GLY A 173 5.19 13.19 -3.12
CA GLY A 173 5.92 12.15 -3.88
C GLY A 173 6.87 11.34 -2.99
N VAL A 174 7.71 12.01 -2.21
CA VAL A 174 8.67 11.37 -1.28
C VAL A 174 7.94 10.60 -0.20
N GLY A 175 6.93 11.21 0.44
CA GLY A 175 6.13 10.55 1.48
C GLY A 175 5.43 9.30 0.95
N SER A 176 4.81 9.37 -0.23
CA SER A 176 4.14 8.21 -0.83
C SER A 176 5.14 7.08 -1.15
N ALA A 177 6.31 7.41 -1.69
CA ALA A 177 7.37 6.43 -1.94
C ALA A 177 7.88 5.76 -0.65
N ALA A 178 8.15 6.58 0.38
CA ALA A 178 8.59 6.09 1.68
C ALA A 178 7.54 5.19 2.34
N GLY A 179 6.25 5.57 2.33
CA GLY A 179 5.16 4.76 2.86
C GLY A 179 5.04 3.40 2.18
N ARG A 180 5.21 3.33 0.85
CA ARG A 180 5.23 2.06 0.11
C ARG A 180 6.39 1.16 0.51
N LEU A 181 7.60 1.72 0.60
CA LEU A 181 8.79 0.96 1.01
C LEU A 181 8.69 0.45 2.45
N LEU A 182 8.16 1.28 3.35
CA LEU A 182 7.89 0.87 4.73
C LEU A 182 6.87 -0.26 4.77
N MET A 183 5.80 -0.20 3.97
CA MET A 183 4.83 -1.29 3.89
C MET A 183 5.46 -2.59 3.36
N SER A 184 6.30 -2.51 2.32
CA SER A 184 7.03 -3.68 1.82
C SER A 184 7.98 -4.26 2.88
N ALA A 185 8.66 -3.42 3.67
CA ALA A 185 9.50 -3.88 4.77
C ALA A 185 8.67 -4.57 5.87
N LEU A 186 7.51 -4.02 6.22
CA LEU A 186 6.57 -4.62 7.17
C LEU A 186 6.02 -5.96 6.66
N GLU A 187 5.71 -6.07 5.38
CA GLU A 187 5.28 -7.33 4.76
C GLU A 187 6.37 -8.41 4.92
N VAL A 188 7.61 -8.09 4.55
CA VAL A 188 8.74 -9.01 4.68
C VAL A 188 8.96 -9.42 6.14
N TRP A 189 8.81 -8.48 7.08
CA TRP A 189 8.96 -8.74 8.51
C TRP A 189 7.84 -9.62 9.09
N THR A 190 6.60 -9.41 8.65
CA THR A 190 5.42 -10.16 9.14
C THR A 190 5.28 -11.54 8.49
N GLN A 191 5.59 -11.67 7.19
CA GLN A 191 5.36 -12.90 6.42
C GLN A 191 6.48 -13.95 6.52
N LYS A 192 7.67 -13.60 7.01
CA LYS A 192 8.79 -14.56 7.19
C LYS A 192 8.54 -15.65 8.25
N ARG A 193 7.45 -15.57 9.01
CA ARG A 193 7.09 -16.51 10.08
C ARG A 193 6.28 -17.71 9.54
N LYS A 194 6.19 -18.81 10.30
CA LYS A 194 5.26 -19.91 10.00
C LYS A 194 3.81 -19.41 10.04
N ALA A 195 2.90 -19.95 9.23
CA ALA A 195 1.54 -19.39 9.09
C ALA A 195 0.77 -19.29 10.42
N GLU A 196 1.06 -20.18 11.37
CA GLU A 196 0.47 -20.20 12.72
C GLU A 196 0.88 -18.99 13.57
N ASP A 197 2.10 -18.48 13.40
CA ASP A 197 2.65 -17.33 14.14
C ASP A 197 2.62 -16.02 13.34
N ARG A 198 1.99 -16.02 12.16
CA ARG A 198 1.92 -14.84 11.29
C ARG A 198 0.94 -13.83 11.84
N ILE A 199 1.40 -12.58 11.86
CA ILE A 199 0.53 -11.44 12.09
C ILE A 199 -0.39 -11.31 10.86
N PRO A 200 -1.73 -11.30 11.05
CA PRO A 200 -2.67 -11.18 9.95
C PRO A 200 -2.41 -9.91 9.15
N ILE A 201 -2.34 -10.04 7.83
CA ILE A 201 -2.03 -8.90 6.96
C ILE A 201 -3.06 -7.77 7.07
N THR A 202 -4.30 -8.08 7.48
CA THR A 202 -5.36 -7.09 7.71
C THR A 202 -4.99 -6.06 8.79
N LEU A 203 -4.00 -6.33 9.65
CA LEU A 203 -3.45 -5.33 10.57
C LEU A 203 -2.86 -4.11 9.83
N SER A 204 -2.37 -4.29 8.61
CA SER A 204 -1.81 -3.18 7.84
C SER A 204 -2.86 -2.16 7.40
N LEU A 205 -4.17 -2.51 7.42
CA LEU A 205 -5.26 -1.56 7.14
C LEU A 205 -5.34 -0.43 8.16
N PHE A 206 -4.87 -0.65 9.39
CA PHE A 206 -4.90 0.39 10.42
C PHE A 206 -3.84 1.46 10.21
N LEU A 207 -2.69 1.12 9.61
CA LEU A 207 -1.59 2.06 9.40
C LEU A 207 -2.01 3.30 8.59
N PRO A 208 -2.62 3.17 7.39
CA PRO A 208 -3.07 4.34 6.65
C PRO A 208 -4.22 5.07 7.37
N THR A 209 -5.19 4.35 7.95
CA THR A 209 -6.31 5.01 8.65
C THR A 209 -5.84 5.82 9.86
N ILE A 210 -4.91 5.31 10.66
CA ILE A 210 -4.29 6.07 11.76
C ILE A 210 -3.55 7.29 11.21
N SER A 211 -2.79 7.13 10.12
CA SER A 211 -2.07 8.24 9.49
C SER A 211 -3.02 9.37 9.06
N VAL A 212 -4.15 9.03 8.45
CA VAL A 212 -5.16 9.99 7.99
C VAL A 212 -5.90 10.66 9.15
N ILE A 213 -6.24 9.90 10.20
CA ILE A 213 -6.82 10.47 11.43
C ILE A 213 -5.85 11.48 12.05
N LEU A 214 -4.58 11.10 12.20
CA LEU A 214 -3.53 11.99 12.73
C LEU A 214 -3.37 13.23 11.87
N MET A 215 -3.31 13.08 10.54
CA MET A 215 -3.27 14.19 9.59
C MET A 215 -4.45 15.15 9.81
N ALA A 216 -5.69 14.63 9.84
CA ALA A 216 -6.89 15.44 9.99
C ALA A 216 -6.94 16.16 11.36
N VAL A 217 -6.60 15.47 12.45
CA VAL A 217 -6.51 16.06 13.79
C VAL A 217 -5.44 17.15 13.84
N LEU A 218 -4.27 16.92 13.25
CA LEU A 218 -3.18 17.89 13.21
C LEU A 218 -3.55 19.10 12.35
N PHE A 219 -4.23 18.93 11.21
CA PHE A 219 -4.77 20.06 10.45
C PHE A 219 -5.81 20.86 11.24
N LEU A 220 -6.63 20.23 12.08
CA LEU A 220 -7.64 20.93 12.87
C LEU A 220 -7.05 21.65 14.10
N THR A 221 -5.91 21.18 14.62
CA THR A 221 -5.31 21.69 15.87
C THR A 221 -4.14 22.64 15.62
N ILE A 222 -3.31 22.38 14.62
CA ILE A 222 -2.13 23.18 14.33
C ILE A 222 -2.56 24.52 13.76
N SER A 223 -2.15 25.57 14.47
CA SER A 223 -2.41 26.94 14.06
C SER A 223 -1.19 27.66 13.49
N ASN A 224 0.00 27.08 13.65
CA ASN A 224 1.26 27.71 13.28
C ASN A 224 1.66 27.34 11.85
N LYS A 225 2.07 28.34 11.06
CA LYS A 225 2.42 28.19 9.64
C LYS A 225 3.66 27.31 9.43
N ASP A 226 4.65 27.44 10.30
CA ASP A 226 5.93 26.72 10.17
C ASP A 226 5.78 25.20 10.38
N ILE A 227 4.76 24.79 11.12
CA ILE A 227 4.50 23.40 11.52
C ILE A 227 3.43 22.77 10.62
N LEU A 228 2.69 23.57 9.85
CA LEU A 228 1.59 23.14 8.98
C LEU A 228 2.00 22.07 7.93
N PRO A 229 3.23 22.05 7.39
CA PRO A 229 3.66 20.97 6.49
C PRO A 229 3.71 19.57 7.13
N ILE A 230 3.81 19.46 8.46
CA ILE A 230 3.93 18.17 9.16
C ILE A 230 2.70 17.27 8.94
N PRO A 231 1.46 17.71 9.20
CA PRO A 231 0.27 16.90 8.88
C PRO A 231 0.24 16.43 7.43
N TYR A 232 0.68 17.28 6.50
CA TYR A 232 0.72 16.92 5.08
C TYR A 232 1.71 15.80 4.78
N VAL A 233 2.89 15.79 5.41
CA VAL A 233 3.87 14.69 5.29
C VAL A 233 3.31 13.38 5.85
N ILE A 234 2.58 13.44 6.97
CA ILE A 234 1.91 12.27 7.55
C ILE A 234 0.85 11.73 6.59
N GLY A 235 0.06 12.61 5.98
CA GLY A 235 -0.89 12.24 4.92
C GLY A 235 -0.21 11.61 3.70
N ALA A 236 0.90 12.18 3.24
CA ALA A 236 1.67 11.65 2.12
C ALA A 236 2.23 10.25 2.40
N LEU A 237 2.73 10.00 3.61
CA LEU A 237 3.15 8.67 4.06
C LEU A 237 1.97 7.69 4.10
N GLY A 238 0.82 8.11 4.64
CA GLY A 238 -0.43 7.35 4.65
C GLY A 238 -0.86 6.91 3.25
N ASN A 239 -0.79 7.82 2.28
CA ASN A 239 -1.09 7.57 0.88
C ASN A 239 -0.16 6.51 0.27
N GLY A 240 1.11 6.49 0.69
CA GLY A 240 2.04 5.42 0.35
C GLY A 240 1.62 4.06 0.90
N PHE A 241 1.30 4.01 2.20
CA PHE A 241 0.83 2.79 2.87
C PHE A 241 -0.43 2.23 2.21
N ILE A 242 -1.48 3.04 2.05
CA ILE A 242 -2.77 2.56 1.54
C ILE A 242 -2.67 2.02 0.12
N ALA A 243 -1.83 2.62 -0.73
CA ALA A 243 -1.59 2.13 -2.09
C ALA A 243 -1.00 0.72 -2.10
N ALA A 244 -0.05 0.44 -1.19
CA ALA A 244 0.54 -0.90 -1.05
C ALA A 244 -0.39 -1.89 -0.33
N VAL A 245 -1.05 -1.45 0.74
CA VAL A 245 -1.94 -2.27 1.57
C VAL A 245 -3.15 -2.75 0.78
N THR A 246 -3.74 -1.91 -0.07
CA THR A 246 -4.97 -2.26 -0.82
C THR A 246 -4.74 -3.47 -1.71
N ILE A 247 -3.68 -3.47 -2.52
CA ILE A 247 -3.37 -4.60 -3.41
C ILE A 247 -2.98 -5.84 -2.59
N LEU A 248 -2.19 -5.66 -1.54
CA LEU A 248 -1.66 -6.76 -0.75
C LEU A 248 -2.75 -7.49 0.03
N VAL A 249 -3.60 -6.75 0.75
CA VAL A 249 -4.68 -7.33 1.56
C VAL A 249 -5.67 -8.06 0.67
N ILE A 250 -6.13 -7.44 -0.42
CA ILE A 250 -7.13 -8.05 -1.31
C ILE A 250 -6.61 -9.35 -1.94
N ASN A 251 -5.37 -9.36 -2.44
CA ASN A 251 -4.76 -10.55 -3.03
C ASN A 251 -4.46 -11.64 -2.00
N THR A 252 -4.26 -11.27 -0.73
CA THR A 252 -4.02 -12.23 0.34
C THR A 252 -5.33 -12.85 0.83
N ILE A 253 -6.39 -12.07 1.03
CA ILE A 253 -7.62 -12.58 1.66
C ILE A 253 -8.57 -13.27 0.67
N TYR A 254 -8.50 -13.00 -0.64
CA TYR A 254 -9.38 -13.62 -1.65
C TYR A 254 -8.61 -14.55 -2.59
N ALA A 255 -9.03 -15.82 -2.67
CA ALA A 255 -8.44 -16.78 -3.60
C ALA A 255 -9.03 -16.69 -5.02
N LYS A 256 -10.32 -16.36 -5.14
CA LYS A 256 -11.06 -16.31 -6.40
C LYS A 256 -11.31 -14.88 -6.83
N ASP A 257 -11.13 -14.63 -8.12
CA ASP A 257 -11.33 -13.32 -8.75
C ASP A 257 -10.64 -12.14 -8.01
N PRO A 258 -9.36 -12.26 -7.60
CA PRO A 258 -8.71 -11.21 -6.81
C PRO A 258 -8.63 -9.87 -7.56
N GLY A 259 -8.49 -9.90 -8.89
CA GLY A 259 -8.51 -8.71 -9.74
C GLY A 259 -9.85 -7.96 -9.70
N LEU A 260 -10.99 -8.66 -9.65
CA LEU A 260 -12.30 -8.01 -9.55
C LEU A 260 -12.49 -7.35 -8.18
N HIS A 261 -12.10 -8.04 -7.10
CA HIS A 261 -12.13 -7.47 -5.75
C HIS A 261 -11.23 -6.23 -5.63
N TYR A 262 -10.05 -6.26 -6.26
CA TYR A 262 -9.13 -5.13 -6.27
C TYR A 262 -9.68 -3.94 -7.07
N ASN A 263 -10.21 -4.19 -8.26
CA ASN A 263 -10.85 -3.13 -9.06
C ASN A 263 -12.07 -2.52 -8.35
N PHE A 264 -12.84 -3.32 -7.61
CA PHE A 264 -13.94 -2.83 -6.79
C PHE A 264 -13.48 -1.85 -5.69
N CYS A 265 -12.24 -1.97 -5.20
CA CYS A 265 -11.67 -1.00 -4.27
C CYS A 265 -11.47 0.38 -4.90
N PHE A 266 -11.13 0.46 -6.19
CA PHE A 266 -11.05 1.74 -6.91
C PHE A 266 -12.42 2.37 -7.12
N PHE A 267 -13.49 1.59 -7.19
CA PHE A 267 -14.84 2.13 -7.23
C PHE A 267 -15.15 2.97 -5.96
N ALA A 268 -14.66 2.53 -4.79
CA ALA A 268 -14.74 3.33 -3.55
C ALA A 268 -14.05 4.69 -3.71
N THR A 269 -12.90 4.71 -4.37
CA THR A 269 -12.14 5.94 -4.64
C THR A 269 -12.94 6.86 -5.57
N THR A 270 -13.51 6.35 -6.66
CA THR A 270 -14.35 7.12 -7.57
C THR A 270 -15.55 7.72 -6.83
N CYS A 271 -16.27 6.93 -6.03
CA CYS A 271 -17.37 7.44 -5.21
C CYS A 271 -16.90 8.56 -4.27
N SER A 272 -15.73 8.40 -3.62
CA SER A 272 -15.21 9.39 -2.68
C SER A 272 -14.78 10.71 -3.38
N SER A 273 -14.24 10.65 -4.60
CA SER A 273 -13.91 11.86 -5.37
C SER A 273 -15.15 12.69 -5.71
N VAL A 274 -16.30 12.05 -5.89
CA VAL A 274 -17.56 12.76 -6.14
C VAL A 274 -18.13 13.27 -4.81
N LEU A 275 -18.34 12.38 -3.85
CA LEU A 275 -19.05 12.71 -2.63
C LEU A 275 -18.23 13.58 -1.65
N LEU A 276 -16.97 13.25 -1.43
CA LEU A 276 -16.12 13.98 -0.47
C LEU A 276 -15.42 15.17 -1.12
N ASN A 277 -14.84 15.00 -2.31
CA ASN A 277 -14.09 16.09 -2.95
C ASN A 277 -15.00 17.10 -3.66
N ARG A 278 -15.84 16.65 -4.59
CA ARG A 278 -16.70 17.58 -5.34
C ARG A 278 -17.83 18.14 -4.47
N LEU A 279 -18.62 17.29 -3.82
CA LEU A 279 -19.81 17.73 -3.09
C LEU A 279 -19.48 18.27 -1.70
N LEU A 280 -18.84 17.50 -0.83
CA LEU A 280 -18.60 17.93 0.55
C LEU A 280 -17.59 19.09 0.63
N TYR A 281 -16.38 18.92 0.10
CA TYR A 281 -15.35 19.95 0.16
C TYR A 281 -15.60 21.09 -0.84
N GLY A 282 -15.79 20.76 -2.12
CA GLY A 282 -15.89 21.73 -3.20
C GLY A 282 -17.06 22.70 -3.05
N GLU A 283 -18.29 22.20 -2.85
CA GLU A 283 -19.46 23.08 -2.66
C GLU A 283 -19.38 23.86 -1.34
N TRP A 284 -18.86 23.26 -0.27
CA TRP A 284 -18.70 23.96 1.01
C TRP A 284 -17.72 25.12 0.91
N TYR A 285 -16.54 24.86 0.35
CA TYR A 285 -15.52 25.88 0.15
C TYR A 285 -16.04 27.02 -0.75
N THR A 286 -16.68 26.67 -1.87
CA THR A 286 -17.24 27.66 -2.80
C THR A 286 -18.38 28.47 -2.17
N ARG A 287 -19.19 27.87 -1.29
CA ARG A 287 -20.24 28.56 -0.55
C ARG A 287 -19.67 29.56 0.44
N GLU A 288 -18.64 29.18 1.19
CA GLU A 288 -18.01 30.06 2.18
C GLU A 288 -17.18 31.19 1.53
N ALA A 289 -16.56 30.93 0.38
CA ALA A 289 -15.90 31.95 -0.44
C ALA A 289 -16.92 32.99 -0.98
N ARG A 290 -18.04 32.53 -1.56
CA ARG A 290 -19.13 33.39 -2.04
C ARG A 290 -19.76 34.23 -0.92
N ARG A 291 -19.96 33.65 0.27
CA ARG A 291 -20.47 34.37 1.45
C ARG A 291 -19.59 35.56 1.85
N ARG A 292 -18.29 35.47 1.59
CA ARG A 292 -17.29 36.52 1.90
C ARG A 292 -16.99 37.44 0.73
N GLY A 293 -17.54 37.17 -0.46
CA GLY A 293 -17.25 37.95 -1.67
C GLY A 293 -15.81 37.81 -2.16
N VAL A 294 -15.14 36.69 -1.86
CA VAL A 294 -13.75 36.42 -2.28
C VAL A 294 -13.70 35.21 -3.20
N ASP A 295 -12.74 35.19 -4.12
CA ASP A 295 -12.51 34.06 -5.02
C ASP A 295 -11.76 32.91 -4.32
N VAL A 296 -10.84 33.24 -3.41
CA VAL A 296 -10.07 32.28 -2.61
C VAL A 296 -10.32 32.57 -1.14
N CYS A 297 -10.82 31.56 -0.41
CA CYS A 297 -11.06 31.70 1.01
C CYS A 297 -9.79 31.40 1.83
N LEU A 298 -9.32 32.40 2.57
CA LEU A 298 -8.15 32.31 3.46
C LEU A 298 -8.54 32.01 4.92
N ASP A 299 -9.82 31.84 5.22
CA ASP A 299 -10.28 31.52 6.57
C ASP A 299 -10.36 30.02 6.82
N ARG A 300 -9.98 29.61 8.03
CA ARG A 300 -10.08 28.21 8.48
C ARG A 300 -11.50 27.67 8.42
N ALA A 301 -12.51 28.52 8.62
CA ALA A 301 -13.91 28.14 8.54
C ALA A 301 -14.29 27.51 7.19
N CYS A 302 -13.55 27.83 6.12
CA CYS A 302 -13.78 27.29 4.77
C CYS A 302 -13.36 25.82 4.62
N VAL A 303 -12.53 25.30 5.53
CA VAL A 303 -12.01 23.92 5.45
C VAL A 303 -12.29 23.09 6.71
N GLN A 304 -12.58 23.73 7.84
CA GLN A 304 -12.81 23.06 9.13
C GLN A 304 -13.98 22.08 9.10
N LEU A 305 -15.16 22.47 8.59
CA LEU A 305 -16.32 21.57 8.61
C LEU A 305 -16.10 20.32 7.73
N PRO A 306 -15.65 20.42 6.47
CA PRO A 306 -15.31 19.24 5.67
C PRO A 306 -14.28 18.33 6.37
N LEU A 307 -13.24 18.91 6.98
CA LEU A 307 -12.22 18.15 7.71
C LEU A 307 -12.81 17.42 8.94
N LEU A 308 -13.71 18.04 9.69
CA LEU A 308 -14.39 17.41 10.83
C LEU A 308 -15.30 16.26 10.39
N VAL A 309 -16.06 16.44 9.32
CA VAL A 309 -16.91 15.37 8.76
C VAL A 309 -16.06 14.19 8.28
N MET A 310 -14.99 14.48 7.54
CA MET A 310 -14.05 13.45 7.08
C MET A 310 -13.32 12.76 8.23
N LEU A 311 -13.00 13.47 9.32
CA LEU A 311 -12.46 12.86 10.54
C LEU A 311 -13.45 11.85 11.14
N GLY A 312 -14.73 12.21 11.26
CA GLY A 312 -15.78 11.29 11.70
C GLY A 312 -15.90 10.05 10.82
N PHE A 313 -15.81 10.21 9.49
CA PHE A 313 -15.77 9.10 8.55
C PHE A 313 -14.53 8.21 8.73
N ASN A 314 -13.36 8.76 9.03
CA ASN A 314 -12.17 7.94 9.29
C ASN A 314 -12.25 7.17 10.62
N VAL A 315 -12.97 7.70 11.63
CA VAL A 315 -13.24 6.93 12.85
C VAL A 315 -14.12 5.71 12.54
N THR A 316 -15.14 5.86 11.68
CA THR A 316 -15.95 4.69 11.26
C THR A 316 -15.17 3.74 10.36
N ALA A 317 -14.25 4.25 9.52
CA ALA A 317 -13.30 3.42 8.77
C ALA A 317 -12.40 2.58 9.70
N PHE A 318 -11.92 3.15 10.80
CA PHE A 318 -11.15 2.42 11.81
C PHE A 318 -11.96 1.27 12.41
N LEU A 319 -13.23 1.49 12.72
CA LEU A 319 -14.14 0.44 13.19
C LEU A 319 -14.41 -0.62 12.12
N SER A 320 -14.57 -0.23 10.86
CA SER A 320 -14.70 -1.18 9.74
C SER A 320 -13.45 -2.04 9.57
N ASN A 321 -12.25 -1.46 9.73
CA ASN A 321 -11.00 -2.21 9.74
C ASN A 321 -10.91 -3.18 10.92
N ALA A 322 -11.38 -2.77 12.10
CA ALA A 322 -11.49 -3.67 13.26
C ALA A 322 -12.40 -4.87 13.00
N TYR A 323 -13.55 -4.65 12.37
CA TYR A 323 -14.44 -5.72 11.95
C TYR A 323 -13.78 -6.67 10.95
N VAL A 324 -13.17 -6.14 9.87
CA VAL A 324 -12.49 -6.94 8.85
C VAL A 324 -11.33 -7.73 9.45
N HIS A 325 -10.54 -7.10 10.33
CA HIS A 325 -9.45 -7.75 11.02
C HIS A 325 -9.95 -8.90 11.89
N TRP A 326 -10.96 -8.65 12.73
CA TRP A 326 -11.52 -9.66 13.62
C TRP A 326 -12.11 -10.85 12.87
N GLU A 327 -12.92 -10.59 11.84
CA GLU A 327 -13.50 -11.66 11.00
C GLU A 327 -12.42 -12.48 10.29
N TYR A 328 -11.36 -11.84 9.80
CA TYR A 328 -10.25 -12.56 9.15
C TYR A 328 -9.42 -13.36 10.15
N VAL A 329 -9.17 -12.85 11.35
CA VAL A 329 -8.49 -13.60 12.42
C VAL A 329 -9.30 -14.82 12.84
N LYS A 330 -10.61 -14.64 13.04
CA LYS A 330 -11.52 -15.73 13.37
C LYS A 330 -11.50 -16.81 12.30
N PHE A 331 -11.60 -16.41 11.03
CA PHE A 331 -11.51 -17.33 9.89
C PHE A 331 -10.17 -18.08 9.85
N ASN A 332 -9.05 -17.37 10.03
CA ASN A 332 -7.73 -17.98 10.03
C ASN A 332 -7.59 -19.03 11.12
N ARG A 333 -8.03 -18.73 12.36
CA ARG A 333 -7.99 -19.69 13.47
C ARG A 333 -8.80 -20.94 13.15
N GLN A 334 -10.04 -20.78 12.68
CA GLN A 334 -10.91 -21.91 12.34
C GLN A 334 -10.29 -22.82 11.27
N VAL A 335 -9.73 -22.24 10.21
CA VAL A 335 -9.11 -23.02 9.12
C VAL A 335 -7.81 -23.69 9.57
N LEU A 336 -7.00 -23.03 10.41
CA LEU A 336 -5.78 -23.61 10.93
C LEU A 336 -6.07 -24.75 11.92
N ASP A 337 -7.09 -24.61 12.77
CA ASP A 337 -7.53 -25.66 13.68
C ASP A 337 -8.08 -26.88 12.91
N GLU A 338 -8.84 -26.66 11.84
CA GLU A 338 -9.35 -27.72 10.96
C GLU A 338 -8.20 -28.45 10.25
N ARG A 339 -7.20 -27.71 9.72
CA ARG A 339 -6.00 -28.32 9.15
C ARG A 339 -5.28 -29.20 10.16
N ARG A 340 -5.08 -28.69 11.39
CA ARG A 340 -4.41 -29.45 12.46
C ARG A 340 -5.13 -30.76 12.80
N ARG A 341 -6.46 -30.73 12.89
CA ARG A 341 -7.25 -31.95 13.12
C ARG A 341 -7.10 -32.97 12.00
N LEU A 342 -7.19 -32.53 10.74
CA LEU A 342 -6.99 -33.42 9.59
C LEU A 342 -5.57 -34.01 9.55
N PHE A 343 -4.58 -33.25 10.01
CA PHE A 343 -3.21 -33.74 10.18
C PHE A 343 -3.10 -34.83 11.25
N GLU A 344 -3.70 -34.60 12.43
CA GLU A 344 -3.72 -35.57 13.53
C GLU A 344 -4.45 -36.86 13.11
N GLU A 345 -5.61 -36.74 12.45
CA GLU A 345 -6.38 -37.89 11.94
C GLU A 345 -5.62 -38.70 10.86
N GLN A 346 -4.86 -38.04 9.98
CA GLN A 346 -4.03 -38.73 8.99
C GLN A 346 -2.85 -39.46 9.62
N GLN A 347 -2.29 -38.92 10.70
CA GLN A 347 -1.17 -39.52 11.41
C GLN A 347 -1.64 -40.74 12.22
N GLU A 348 -2.75 -40.63 12.95
CA GLU A 348 -3.36 -41.76 13.68
C GLU A 348 -3.88 -42.86 12.72
N GLY A 349 -4.44 -42.47 11.58
CA GLY A 349 -4.89 -43.41 10.55
C GLY A 349 -3.74 -44.10 9.80
N GLY A 350 -2.60 -43.44 9.63
CA GLY A 350 -1.40 -44.00 8.99
C GLY A 350 -0.68 -45.04 9.87
N ASP A 351 -0.65 -44.83 11.19
CA ASP A 351 -0.08 -45.77 12.16
C ASP A 351 -0.94 -47.03 12.34
N LEU A 352 -2.20 -47.04 11.87
CA LEU A 352 -3.10 -48.19 11.93
C LEU A 352 -2.86 -49.23 10.81
N TRP A 353 -2.05 -48.88 9.79
CA TRP A 353 -1.73 -49.74 8.64
C TRP A 353 -0.22 -50.05 8.49
N ALA A 354 0.60 -49.67 9.48
CA ALA A 354 2.01 -50.05 9.62
C ALA A 354 2.14 -51.16 10.68
#